data_AF-A0A937G3K3-F1
#
_entry.id   AF-A0A937G3K3-F1
#
_cell.length_a   1.000
_cell.length_b   1.000
_cell.length_c   1.000
_cell.angle_alpha   90.00
_cell.angle_beta   90.00
_cell.angle_gamma   90.00
#
_symmetry.space_group_name_H-M   'P 1'
#
loop_
_entity.id
_entity.type
_entity.pdbx_description
1 polymer ?
#
loop_
_entity_poly.entity_id
_entity_poly.type
_entity_poly.pdbx_seq_one_letter_code
_entity_poly.pdbx_strand_id
1 'polypeptide(L)'
;MLKSLEDVFSIEGTVKAIQFNRIFNGEPLLSVTDTGVHNRTIDTWDSKKLIITPRKNKGVHRKFNFLEFVWIRVLADLQNIGVKNKVLKRTKRELFFHVDFKIMNRLVRMDKELVDGWPDSSDKEELLEIVKSGVKRKRASKQFNLFQLLVSKAIFSKEPVNLLIFSDGGWLPLFDDIGVFSTELKEKILYESHICISLTRIIREFFAHPKAGLIINELNLFTPVELKVLQIISSGEYNTIEVTLLDDNKRLLEKSAYSGLKLVDYLVEGNYKNIRLNAPGGMMVIVENTKISVS
;
A
#
# COMPACT_ATOMS: atom_id res chain seq x y z
N MET A 1 14.75 14.34 10.11
CA MET A 1 13.58 13.80 9.38
C MET A 1 13.75 13.92 7.87
N LEU A 2 13.68 15.09 7.22
CA LEU A 2 13.76 15.15 5.74
C LEU A 2 15.08 14.63 5.12
N LYS A 3 16.25 14.86 5.76
CA LYS A 3 17.52 14.22 5.35
C LYS A 3 17.52 12.69 5.55
N SER A 4 16.96 12.21 6.66
CA SER A 4 16.86 10.77 6.95
C SER A 4 15.79 10.06 6.13
N LEU A 5 15.00 10.78 5.33
CA LEU A 5 14.04 10.22 4.39
C LEU A 5 14.66 9.96 3.02
N GLU A 6 15.76 10.65 2.68
CA GLU A 6 16.56 10.38 1.46
C GLU A 6 17.18 8.97 1.52
N ASP A 7 17.59 8.54 2.72
CA ASP A 7 18.11 7.18 2.95
C ASP A 7 17.00 6.11 2.86
N VAL A 8 15.76 6.47 3.21
CA VAL A 8 14.65 5.54 3.49
C VAL A 8 13.74 5.30 2.29
N PHE A 9 13.55 6.30 1.42
CA PHE A 9 12.66 6.17 0.27
C PHE A 9 13.44 5.91 -1.01
N SER A 10 13.22 4.73 -1.61
CA SER A 10 13.76 4.43 -2.92
C SER A 10 13.12 5.28 -4.02
N ILE A 11 13.88 5.51 -5.09
CA ILE A 11 13.43 6.19 -6.31
C ILE A 11 12.21 5.47 -6.89
N GLU A 12 12.27 4.14 -6.94
CA GLU A 12 11.17 3.28 -7.39
C GLU A 12 9.86 3.53 -6.61
N GLY A 13 9.93 3.58 -5.27
CA GLY A 13 8.75 3.86 -4.45
C GLY A 13 8.16 5.24 -4.71
N THR A 14 9.01 6.23 -4.96
CA THR A 14 8.61 7.62 -5.28
C THR A 14 7.92 7.69 -6.64
N VAL A 15 8.55 7.09 -7.64
CA VAL A 15 8.03 6.95 -9.00
C VAL A 15 6.66 6.30 -9.02
N LYS A 16 6.51 5.18 -8.31
CA LYS A 16 5.27 4.42 -8.28
C LYS A 16 4.19 5.18 -7.53
N ALA A 17 4.55 5.88 -6.45
CA ALA A 17 3.62 6.77 -5.76
C ALA A 17 3.05 7.83 -6.71
N ILE A 18 3.87 8.36 -7.62
CA ILE A 18 3.46 9.34 -8.63
C ILE A 18 2.55 8.70 -9.68
N GLN A 19 2.95 7.59 -10.30
CA GLN A 19 2.13 6.85 -11.28
C GLN A 19 0.73 6.56 -10.73
N PHE A 20 0.67 6.14 -9.47
CA PHE A 20 -0.58 5.70 -8.85
C PHE A 20 -1.24 6.76 -7.97
N ASN A 21 -0.83 8.03 -8.10
CA ASN A 21 -1.43 9.13 -7.35
C ASN A 21 -2.94 9.19 -7.54
N ARG A 22 -3.37 9.02 -8.79
CA ARG A 22 -4.78 9.04 -9.16
C ARG A 22 -5.57 7.93 -8.48
N ILE A 23 -4.95 6.80 -8.14
CA ILE A 23 -5.61 5.70 -7.44
C ILE A 23 -5.68 5.98 -5.95
N PHE A 24 -4.56 6.41 -5.35
CA PHE A 24 -4.51 6.76 -3.94
C PHE A 24 -5.48 7.88 -3.58
N ASN A 25 -5.64 8.85 -4.48
CA ASN A 25 -6.51 10.00 -4.32
C ASN A 25 -7.73 9.97 -5.26
N GLY A 26 -8.05 8.80 -5.80
CA GLY A 26 -9.13 8.59 -6.77
C GLY A 26 -10.52 8.73 -6.18
N GLU A 27 -11.54 8.45 -7.00
CA GLU A 27 -12.91 8.50 -6.52
C GLU A 27 -13.11 7.58 -5.32
N PRO A 28 -13.69 8.09 -4.21
CA PRO A 28 -13.94 7.26 -3.03
C PRO A 28 -15.00 6.19 -3.32
N LEU A 29 -14.59 4.92 -3.31
CA LEU A 29 -15.47 3.77 -3.59
C LEU A 29 -15.80 2.94 -2.34
N LEU A 30 -14.98 3.02 -1.30
CA LEU A 30 -15.07 2.16 -0.12
C LEU A 30 -15.99 2.79 0.93
N SER A 31 -17.05 2.10 1.29
CA SER A 31 -17.95 2.50 2.37
C SER A 31 -17.33 2.28 3.76
N VAL A 32 -17.99 2.83 4.78
CA VAL A 32 -17.62 2.61 6.19
C VAL A 32 -17.53 1.12 6.54
N THR A 33 -18.48 0.31 6.09
CA THR A 33 -18.51 -1.14 6.40
C THR A 33 -17.32 -1.87 5.81
N ASP A 34 -16.81 -1.43 4.65
CA ASP A 34 -15.64 -2.04 4.02
C ASP A 34 -14.38 -1.89 4.89
N THR A 35 -14.30 -0.85 5.72
CA THR A 35 -13.15 -0.63 6.62
C THR A 35 -13.07 -1.58 7.81
N GLY A 36 -14.14 -2.32 8.08
CA GLY A 36 -14.29 -3.13 9.30
C GLY A 36 -14.40 -2.31 10.59
N VAL A 37 -14.57 -0.99 10.50
CA VAL A 37 -14.70 -0.08 11.64
C VAL A 37 -16.14 0.41 11.76
N HIS A 38 -16.67 0.44 12.99
CA HIS A 38 -18.02 0.93 13.25
C HIS A 38 -18.16 2.43 12.94
N ASN A 39 -19.30 2.84 12.36
CA ASN A 39 -19.52 4.22 11.91
C ASN A 39 -19.33 5.27 13.01
N ARG A 40 -19.80 4.97 14.23
CA ARG A 40 -19.61 5.83 15.42
C ARG A 40 -18.13 6.09 15.75
N THR A 41 -17.28 5.09 15.52
CA THR A 41 -15.83 5.21 15.73
C THR A 41 -15.23 6.16 14.70
N ILE A 42 -15.63 6.03 13.44
CA ILE A 42 -15.22 6.94 12.36
C ILE A 42 -15.68 8.37 12.64
N ASP A 43 -16.94 8.58 13.02
CA ASP A 43 -17.46 9.93 13.37
C ASP A 43 -16.68 10.55 14.54
N THR A 44 -16.32 9.73 15.54
CA THR A 44 -15.46 10.15 16.66
C THR A 44 -14.07 10.56 16.15
N TRP A 45 -13.45 9.78 15.27
CA TRP A 45 -12.16 10.12 14.68
C TRP A 45 -12.22 11.38 13.82
N ASP A 46 -13.31 11.59 13.09
CA ASP A 46 -13.53 12.77 12.27
C ASP A 46 -13.62 14.04 13.13
N SER A 47 -14.41 13.99 14.22
CA SER A 47 -14.49 15.09 15.20
C SER A 47 -13.13 15.43 15.82
N LYS A 48 -12.26 14.43 15.96
CA LYS A 48 -10.89 14.57 16.46
C LYS A 48 -9.88 14.94 15.38
N LYS A 49 -10.32 15.16 14.13
CA LYS A 49 -9.48 15.45 12.97
C LYS A 49 -8.46 14.36 12.65
N LEU A 50 -8.77 13.10 12.96
CA LEU A 50 -7.94 11.93 12.64
C LEU A 50 -8.23 11.36 11.24
N ILE A 51 -9.44 11.52 10.71
CA ILE A 51 -9.74 11.17 9.31
C ILE A 51 -9.15 12.22 8.36
N ILE A 52 -8.61 11.78 7.21
CA ILE A 52 -7.89 12.63 6.25
C ILE A 52 -8.83 13.62 5.59
N THR A 53 -9.86 13.12 4.88
CA THR A 53 -10.86 13.97 4.23
C THR A 53 -12.03 14.19 5.17
N PRO A 54 -12.29 15.43 5.63
CA PRO A 54 -13.42 15.72 6.51
C PRO A 54 -14.75 15.49 5.77
N ARG A 55 -15.80 15.15 6.53
CA ARG A 55 -17.14 14.97 5.97
C ARG A 55 -17.64 16.27 5.32
N LYS A 56 -17.95 16.23 4.03
CA LYS A 56 -18.48 17.39 3.28
C LYS A 56 -19.96 17.67 3.60
N ASN A 57 -20.80 16.63 3.57
CA ASN A 57 -22.26 16.76 3.75
C ASN A 57 -22.78 15.84 4.87
N LYS A 58 -23.64 16.38 5.75
CA LYS A 58 -24.42 15.57 6.69
C LYS A 58 -25.50 14.81 5.91
N GLY A 59 -25.71 13.53 6.22
CA GLY A 59 -26.72 12.68 5.58
C GLY A 59 -26.24 11.83 4.39
N VAL A 60 -25.13 12.19 3.74
CA VAL A 60 -24.54 11.34 2.69
C VAL A 60 -23.69 10.24 3.34
N HIS A 61 -23.82 9.00 2.84
CA HIS A 61 -22.96 7.89 3.22
C HIS A 61 -21.51 8.21 2.86
N ARG A 62 -20.63 8.15 3.86
CA ARG A 62 -19.21 8.42 3.66
C ARG A 62 -18.58 7.29 2.85
N LYS A 63 -17.80 7.67 1.85
CA LYS A 63 -16.92 6.80 1.10
C LYS A 63 -15.47 7.22 1.28
N PHE A 64 -14.56 6.28 1.08
CA PHE A 64 -13.12 6.40 1.25
C PHE A 64 -12.41 5.89 0.01
N ASN A 65 -11.29 6.52 -0.31
CA ASN A 65 -10.34 5.96 -1.28
C ASN A 65 -9.43 4.92 -0.62
N PHE A 66 -8.55 4.30 -1.41
CA PHE A 66 -7.64 3.27 -0.91
C PHE A 66 -6.67 3.79 0.17
N LEU A 67 -6.08 4.98 -0.03
CA LEU A 67 -5.14 5.55 0.95
C LEU A 67 -5.83 5.82 2.29
N GLU A 68 -7.06 6.33 2.26
CA GLU A 68 -7.89 6.54 3.44
C GLU A 68 -8.26 5.23 4.14
N PHE A 69 -8.57 4.19 3.38
CA PHE A 69 -8.80 2.85 3.93
C PHE A 69 -7.58 2.37 4.72
N VAL A 70 -6.38 2.42 4.12
CA VAL A 70 -5.15 1.95 4.80
C VAL A 70 -4.92 2.75 6.09
N TRP A 71 -5.09 4.08 6.04
CA TRP A 71 -4.96 4.92 7.23
C TRP A 71 -6.01 4.61 8.32
N ILE A 72 -7.26 4.35 7.94
CA ILE A 72 -8.33 3.95 8.87
C ILE A 72 -7.99 2.63 9.57
N ARG A 73 -7.40 1.68 8.85
CA ARG A 73 -6.94 0.41 9.44
C ARG A 73 -5.76 0.62 10.40
N VAL A 74 -4.80 1.49 10.05
CA VAL A 74 -3.72 1.90 10.97
C VAL A 74 -4.30 2.52 12.26
N LEU A 75 -5.29 3.41 12.14
CA LEU A 75 -5.95 4.01 13.30
C LEU A 75 -6.65 2.97 14.17
N ALA A 76 -7.33 2.00 13.54
CA ALA A 76 -8.00 0.91 14.25
C ALA A 76 -7.02 0.09 15.07
N ASP A 77 -5.91 -0.35 14.46
CA ASP A 77 -4.89 -1.16 15.14
C ASP A 77 -4.26 -0.40 16.31
N LEU A 78 -3.91 0.87 16.11
CA LEU A 78 -3.33 1.69 17.18
C LEU A 78 -4.31 1.92 18.34
N GLN A 79 -5.59 2.17 18.06
CA GLN A 79 -6.57 2.35 19.13
C GLN A 79 -6.92 1.06 19.85
N ASN A 80 -6.92 -0.08 19.16
CA ASN A 80 -7.11 -1.39 19.79
C ASN A 80 -6.02 -1.68 20.83
N ILE A 81 -4.81 -1.15 20.63
CA ILE A 81 -3.67 -1.27 21.56
C ILE A 81 -3.65 -0.11 22.59
N GLY A 82 -4.63 0.79 22.57
CA GLY A 82 -4.79 1.86 23.56
C GLY A 82 -3.99 3.13 23.29
N VAL A 83 -3.51 3.36 22.06
CA VAL A 83 -2.77 4.56 21.71
C VAL A 83 -3.62 5.82 21.86
N LYS A 84 -3.11 6.79 22.61
CA LYS A 84 -3.82 8.03 22.93
C LYS A 84 -3.95 8.93 21.70
N ASN A 85 -5.07 9.66 21.63
CA ASN A 85 -5.36 10.59 20.51
C ASN A 85 -4.27 11.65 20.26
N LYS A 86 -3.52 12.06 21.29
CA LYS A 86 -2.41 13.02 21.15
C LYS A 86 -1.30 12.46 20.26
N VAL A 87 -0.95 11.19 20.45
CA VAL A 87 0.05 10.45 19.65
C VAL A 87 -0.45 10.35 18.20
N LEU A 88 -1.67 9.84 18.01
CA LEU A 88 -2.29 9.69 16.68
C LEU A 88 -2.34 11.00 15.89
N LYS A 89 -2.67 12.12 16.55
CA LYS A 89 -2.70 13.45 15.91
C LYS A 89 -1.34 13.89 15.42
N ARG A 90 -0.27 13.65 16.19
CA ARG A 90 1.10 13.98 15.78
C ARG A 90 1.55 13.08 14.64
N THR A 91 1.38 11.77 14.78
CA THR A 91 1.74 10.78 13.75
C THR A 91 1.05 11.11 12.42
N LYS A 92 -0.27 11.38 12.45
CA LYS A 92 -1.01 11.83 11.27
C LYS A 92 -0.41 13.08 10.65
N ARG A 93 -0.17 14.12 11.46
CA ARG A 93 0.34 15.41 10.95
C ARG A 93 1.67 15.23 10.23
N GLU A 94 2.55 14.37 10.74
CA GLU A 94 3.86 14.11 10.16
C GLU A 94 3.76 13.20 8.93
N LEU A 95 3.00 12.10 8.99
CA LEU A 95 2.78 11.19 7.86
C LEU A 95 2.08 11.83 6.66
N PHE A 96 1.12 12.72 6.93
CA PHE A 96 0.38 13.47 5.91
C PHE A 96 1.03 14.83 5.61
N PHE A 97 2.26 15.07 6.09
CA PHE A 97 3.07 16.18 5.64
C PHE A 97 3.47 15.93 4.19
N HIS A 98 3.36 16.97 3.35
CA HIS A 98 3.65 16.82 1.93
C HIS A 98 5.16 16.87 1.69
N VAL A 99 5.62 16.05 0.76
CA VAL A 99 7.05 15.95 0.44
C VAL A 99 7.48 17.14 -0.41
N ASP A 100 8.60 17.78 -0.05
CA ASP A 100 9.16 18.85 -0.86
C ASP A 100 9.61 18.27 -2.22
N PHE A 101 9.07 18.85 -3.28
CA PHE A 101 9.39 18.51 -4.66
C PHE A 101 10.89 18.57 -4.97
N LYS A 102 11.67 19.42 -4.28
CA LYS A 102 13.13 19.46 -4.42
C LYS A 102 13.81 18.14 -4.02
N ILE A 103 13.29 17.47 -2.99
CA ILE A 103 13.80 16.17 -2.53
C ILE A 103 13.46 15.12 -3.58
N MET A 104 12.22 15.12 -4.08
CA MET A 104 11.82 14.20 -5.16
C MET A 104 12.66 14.40 -6.43
N ASN A 105 12.92 15.64 -6.83
CA ASN A 105 13.78 15.94 -7.98
C ASN A 105 15.23 15.46 -7.79
N ARG A 106 15.75 15.50 -6.57
CA ARG A 106 17.08 14.95 -6.28
C ARG A 106 17.06 13.43 -6.41
N LEU A 107 16.07 12.76 -5.82
CA LEU A 107 15.91 11.31 -5.91
C LEU A 107 15.77 10.86 -7.38
N VAL A 108 14.91 11.51 -8.17
CA VAL A 108 14.70 11.14 -9.58
C VAL A 108 15.92 11.44 -10.47
N ARG A 109 16.70 12.50 -10.20
CA ARG A 109 17.89 12.83 -11.01
C ARG A 109 19.08 11.90 -10.77
N MET A 110 19.10 11.16 -9.67
CA MET A 110 20.20 10.27 -9.34
C MET A 110 20.18 8.97 -10.14
N ASP A 111 19.11 8.65 -10.86
CA ASP A 111 19.02 7.40 -11.62
C ASP A 111 18.25 7.58 -12.94
N LYS A 112 18.98 8.01 -13.97
CA LYS A 112 18.47 8.27 -15.32
C LYS A 112 18.07 6.97 -16.04
N GLU A 113 18.73 5.86 -15.71
CA GLU A 113 18.51 4.54 -16.34
C GLU A 113 17.13 3.95 -15.99
N LEU A 114 16.65 4.16 -14.74
CA LEU A 114 15.30 3.76 -14.32
C LEU A 114 14.18 4.51 -15.05
N VAL A 115 14.40 5.79 -15.37
CA VAL A 115 13.43 6.61 -16.12
C VAL A 115 13.37 6.18 -17.58
N ASP A 116 14.51 5.80 -18.16
CA ASP A 116 14.62 5.37 -19.54
C ASP A 116 13.95 4.00 -19.76
N GLY A 117 13.97 3.11 -18.75
CA GLY A 117 13.34 1.78 -18.79
C GLY A 117 11.81 1.72 -18.63
N TRP A 118 11.11 2.85 -18.46
CA TRP A 118 9.65 2.83 -18.32
C TRP A 118 8.91 2.66 -19.65
N PRO A 119 7.73 2.00 -19.61
CA PRO A 119 6.79 2.00 -20.73
C PRO A 119 6.42 3.44 -21.09
N ASP A 120 6.52 3.76 -22.38
CA ASP A 120 6.03 5.03 -22.90
C ASP A 120 4.51 5.10 -22.68
N SER A 121 4.12 5.97 -21.76
CA SER A 121 2.77 6.12 -21.24
C SER A 121 2.52 7.59 -20.90
N SER A 122 1.25 8.01 -20.85
CA SER A 122 0.87 9.35 -20.42
C SER A 122 1.49 9.74 -19.07
N ASP A 123 1.67 8.76 -18.19
CA ASP A 123 2.22 8.96 -16.85
C ASP A 123 3.74 9.19 -16.89
N LYS A 124 4.46 8.57 -17.85
CA LYS A 124 5.89 8.83 -18.09
C LYS A 124 6.09 10.24 -18.63
N GLU A 125 5.25 10.68 -19.55
CA GLU A 125 5.28 12.04 -20.11
C GLU A 125 4.97 13.10 -19.03
N GLU A 126 3.93 12.88 -18.22
CA GLU A 126 3.59 13.76 -17.09
C GLU A 126 4.73 13.82 -16.06
N LEU A 127 5.37 12.70 -15.75
CA LEU A 127 6.47 12.66 -14.80
C LEU A 127 7.74 13.30 -15.39
N LEU A 128 8.04 13.07 -16.66
CA LEU A 128 9.10 13.76 -17.39
C LEU A 128 8.83 15.26 -17.46
N GLU A 129 7.58 15.69 -17.63
CA GLU A 129 7.20 17.10 -17.53
C GLU A 129 7.37 17.63 -16.10
N ILE A 130 6.96 16.89 -15.08
CA ILE A 130 7.16 17.23 -13.66
C ILE A 130 8.66 17.43 -13.39
N VAL A 131 9.51 16.50 -13.83
CA VAL A 131 10.97 16.51 -13.65
C VAL A 131 11.66 17.60 -14.49
N LYS A 132 11.29 17.73 -15.77
CA LYS A 132 11.90 18.68 -16.73
C LYS A 132 11.45 20.11 -16.48
N SER A 133 10.15 20.34 -16.32
CA SER A 133 9.59 21.68 -16.16
C SER A 133 9.53 22.15 -14.70
N GLY A 134 9.77 21.24 -13.74
CA GLY A 134 9.62 21.54 -12.33
C GLY A 134 8.24 22.13 -12.04
N VAL A 135 7.19 21.53 -12.60
CA VAL A 135 5.84 22.10 -12.75
C VAL A 135 5.48 22.96 -11.54
N LYS A 136 5.38 24.27 -11.79
CA LYS A 136 4.90 25.34 -10.90
C LYS A 136 4.90 24.93 -9.43
N ARG A 137 6.04 25.13 -8.73
CA ARG A 137 6.41 24.96 -7.30
C ARG A 137 5.29 24.81 -6.22
N LYS A 138 4.07 25.26 -6.48
CA LYS A 138 2.88 25.18 -5.60
C LYS A 138 1.96 23.98 -5.83
N ARG A 139 2.00 23.27 -6.98
CA ARG A 139 1.10 22.11 -7.26
C ARG A 139 1.76 20.76 -6.94
N ALA A 140 2.98 20.49 -7.41
CA ALA A 140 3.65 19.21 -7.19
C ALA A 140 3.96 18.91 -5.72
N SER A 141 4.35 19.93 -4.94
CA SER A 141 4.58 19.83 -3.48
C SER A 141 3.32 19.60 -2.65
N LYS A 142 2.12 19.58 -3.27
CA LYS A 142 0.85 19.19 -2.64
C LYS A 142 0.33 17.85 -3.15
N GLN A 143 1.04 17.18 -4.04
CA GLN A 143 0.54 15.96 -4.70
C GLN A 143 0.83 14.68 -3.91
N PHE A 144 1.82 14.68 -3.01
CA PHE A 144 2.27 13.47 -2.31
C PHE A 144 2.59 13.75 -0.85
N ASN A 145 2.22 12.80 0.01
CA ASN A 145 2.60 12.79 1.42
C ASN A 145 3.40 11.53 1.77
N LEU A 146 4.06 11.54 2.92
CA LEU A 146 4.95 10.45 3.34
C LEU A 146 4.21 9.12 3.50
N PHE A 147 2.96 9.16 3.97
CA PHE A 147 2.13 7.95 4.07
C PHE A 147 1.91 7.30 2.70
N GLN A 148 1.60 8.10 1.69
CA GLN A 148 1.41 7.63 0.32
C GLN A 148 2.70 6.99 -0.24
N LEU A 149 3.87 7.55 0.05
CA LEU A 149 5.15 6.95 -0.33
C LEU A 149 5.35 5.58 0.33
N LEU A 150 5.04 5.45 1.62
CA LEU A 150 5.18 4.18 2.34
C LEU A 150 4.22 3.11 1.83
N VAL A 151 2.95 3.48 1.58
CA VAL A 151 1.96 2.58 1.00
C VAL A 151 2.39 2.15 -0.40
N SER A 152 2.96 3.06 -1.19
CA SER A 152 3.50 2.72 -2.51
C SER A 152 4.68 1.75 -2.39
N LYS A 153 5.68 2.03 -1.54
CA LYS A 153 6.79 1.11 -1.33
C LYS A 153 6.30 -0.28 -0.91
N ALA A 154 5.34 -0.35 0.02
CA ALA A 154 4.76 -1.61 0.49
C ALA A 154 4.06 -2.43 -0.61
N ILE A 155 3.51 -1.75 -1.61
CA ILE A 155 2.85 -2.38 -2.76
C ILE A 155 3.87 -2.88 -3.78
N PHE A 156 4.87 -2.06 -4.12
CA PHE A 156 5.73 -2.30 -5.29
C PHE A 156 7.03 -3.01 -4.98
N SER A 157 7.65 -2.76 -3.82
CA SER A 157 8.97 -3.33 -3.51
C SER A 157 8.93 -4.81 -3.15
N LYS A 158 7.73 -5.38 -2.96
CA LYS A 158 7.52 -6.76 -2.45
C LYS A 158 8.15 -7.05 -1.08
N GLU A 159 8.79 -6.05 -0.47
CA GLU A 159 9.34 -6.10 0.87
C GLU A 159 8.27 -5.75 1.92
N PRO A 160 8.32 -6.36 3.11
CA PRO A 160 7.58 -5.90 4.28
C PRO A 160 7.90 -4.43 4.61
N VAL A 161 6.85 -3.64 4.74
CA VAL A 161 6.91 -2.26 5.22
C VAL A 161 6.09 -2.17 6.49
N ASN A 162 6.75 -1.78 7.57
CA ASN A 162 6.15 -1.58 8.87
C ASN A 162 6.29 -0.10 9.27
N LEU A 163 5.40 0.34 10.15
CA LEU A 163 5.38 1.68 10.71
C LEU A 163 5.57 1.57 12.23
N LEU A 164 6.74 1.98 12.70
CA LEU A 164 7.06 2.12 14.12
C LEU A 164 6.50 3.45 14.62
N ILE A 165 5.73 3.42 15.69
CA ILE A 165 5.14 4.61 16.31
C ILE A 165 5.58 4.68 17.77
N PHE A 166 6.25 5.76 18.12
CA PHE A 166 6.80 6.01 19.45
C PHE A 166 5.76 6.67 20.35
N SER A 167 5.99 6.61 21.66
CA SER A 167 5.07 7.13 22.68
C SER A 167 4.80 8.64 22.55
N ASP A 168 5.72 9.38 21.95
CA ASP A 168 5.61 10.82 21.73
C ASP A 168 4.81 11.18 20.47
N GLY A 169 4.46 10.20 19.62
CA GLY A 169 3.80 10.37 18.33
C GLY A 169 4.75 10.49 17.14
N GLY A 170 6.06 10.49 17.37
CA GLY A 170 7.05 10.29 16.31
C GLY A 170 6.88 8.91 15.70
N TRP A 171 7.40 8.76 14.49
CA TRP A 171 7.30 7.51 13.74
C TRP A 171 8.54 7.27 12.90
N LEU A 172 8.78 6.00 12.57
CA LEU A 172 9.79 5.58 11.61
C LEU A 172 9.23 4.43 10.76
N PRO A 173 9.50 4.39 9.45
CA PRO A 173 9.26 3.19 8.69
C PRO A 173 10.33 2.16 9.04
N LEU A 174 9.98 0.88 8.99
CA LEU A 174 10.89 -0.23 9.15
C LEU A 174 10.73 -1.14 7.93
N PHE A 175 11.86 -1.42 7.29
CA PHE A 175 12.01 -2.36 6.17
C PHE A 175 12.88 -3.54 6.62
N ASP A 176 13.01 -4.55 5.77
CA ASP A 176 13.84 -5.72 6.05
C ASP A 176 15.32 -5.36 6.19
N ASP A 177 15.83 -4.43 5.37
CA ASP A 177 17.21 -3.96 5.46
C ASP A 177 17.35 -2.83 6.49
N ILE A 178 17.74 -3.20 7.71
CA ILE A 178 18.06 -2.25 8.79
C ILE A 178 19.35 -1.46 8.48
N GLY A 179 20.20 -1.96 7.56
CA GLY A 179 21.45 -1.33 7.15
C GLY A 179 21.28 0.11 6.66
N VAL A 180 20.13 0.37 6.02
CA VAL A 180 19.70 1.67 5.47
C VAL A 180 19.56 2.78 6.52
N PHE A 181 19.33 2.44 7.78
CA PHE A 181 19.16 3.43 8.85
C PHE A 181 20.50 3.97 9.36
N SER A 182 20.55 5.28 9.64
CA SER A 182 21.66 5.89 10.36
C SER A 182 21.82 5.30 11.77
N THR A 183 23.00 5.44 12.37
CA THR A 183 23.28 4.95 13.74
C THR A 183 22.27 5.49 14.76
N GLU A 184 21.93 6.78 14.68
CA GLU A 184 20.93 7.42 15.56
C GLU A 184 19.55 6.76 15.45
N LEU A 185 19.11 6.44 14.22
CA LEU A 185 17.84 5.77 14.00
C LEU A 185 17.85 4.33 14.49
N LYS A 186 18.97 3.61 14.32
CA LYS A 186 19.16 2.25 14.84
C LYS A 186 19.07 2.23 16.36
N GLU A 187 19.75 3.15 17.04
CA GLU A 187 19.68 3.29 18.50
C GLU A 187 18.26 3.60 18.97
N LYS A 188 17.57 4.51 18.28
CA LYS A 188 16.17 4.82 18.56
C LYS A 188 15.26 3.59 18.43
N ILE A 189 15.44 2.78 17.39
CA ILE A 189 14.67 1.53 17.20
C ILE A 189 14.97 0.53 18.32
N LEU A 190 16.24 0.38 18.72
CA LEU A 190 16.66 -0.63 19.70
C LEU A 190 16.31 -0.27 21.14
N TYR A 191 16.37 1.02 21.50
CA TYR A 191 16.29 1.45 22.91
C TYR A 191 15.01 2.22 23.27
N GLU A 192 14.24 2.73 22.30
CA GLU A 192 12.95 3.35 22.59
C GLU A 192 11.77 2.38 22.41
N SER A 193 10.80 2.46 23.32
CA SER A 193 9.54 1.72 23.19
C SER A 193 8.71 2.26 22.03
N HIS A 194 8.25 1.35 21.17
CA HIS A 194 7.46 1.67 19.99
C HIS A 194 6.43 0.58 19.70
N ILE A 195 5.38 0.95 18.97
CA ILE A 195 4.39 0.03 18.44
C ILE A 195 4.69 -0.18 16.96
N CYS A 196 4.74 -1.43 16.53
CA CYS A 196 4.97 -1.80 15.14
C CYS A 196 3.64 -2.14 14.45
N ILE A 197 3.26 -1.35 13.42
CA ILE A 197 2.09 -1.60 12.59
C ILE A 197 2.54 -2.04 11.21
N SER A 198 2.15 -3.25 10.79
CA SER A 198 2.46 -3.73 9.43
C SER A 198 1.53 -3.09 8.40
N LEU A 199 2.08 -2.19 7.57
CA LEU A 199 1.34 -1.64 6.42
C LEU A 199 1.12 -2.73 5.38
N THR A 200 2.12 -3.58 5.16
CA THR A 200 2.02 -4.73 4.24
C THR A 200 0.85 -5.64 4.59
N ARG A 201 0.64 -5.98 5.87
CA ARG A 201 -0.53 -6.78 6.27
C ARG A 201 -1.84 -6.09 5.89
N ILE A 202 -1.99 -4.80 6.22
CA ILE A 202 -3.22 -4.04 5.94
C ILE A 202 -3.50 -3.98 4.44
N ILE A 203 -2.47 -3.79 3.62
CA ILE A 203 -2.58 -3.74 2.16
C ILE A 203 -2.95 -5.11 1.59
N ARG A 204 -2.35 -6.19 2.10
CA ARG A 204 -2.69 -7.57 1.71
C ARG A 204 -4.13 -7.93 2.09
N GLU A 205 -4.58 -7.53 3.28
CA GLU A 205 -5.99 -7.65 3.71
C GLU A 205 -6.92 -6.92 2.74
N PHE A 206 -6.53 -5.74 2.28
CA PHE A 206 -7.28 -5.01 1.27
C PHE A 206 -7.32 -5.77 -0.06
N PHE A 207 -6.20 -6.30 -0.55
CA PHE A 207 -6.20 -7.02 -1.84
C PHE A 207 -7.03 -8.30 -1.85
N ALA A 208 -7.29 -8.88 -0.67
CA ALA A 208 -8.23 -9.99 -0.50
C ALA A 208 -9.71 -9.54 -0.45
N HIS A 209 -10.00 -8.24 -0.40
CA HIS A 209 -11.36 -7.70 -0.27
C HIS A 209 -12.14 -7.76 -1.60
N PRO A 210 -13.47 -8.04 -1.60
CA PRO A 210 -14.29 -8.11 -2.84
C PRO A 210 -14.16 -6.89 -3.75
N LYS A 211 -14.10 -5.70 -3.15
CA LYS A 211 -13.99 -4.42 -3.87
C LYS A 211 -12.57 -4.09 -4.32
N ALA A 212 -11.58 -4.90 -3.96
CA ALA A 212 -10.20 -4.64 -4.32
C ALA A 212 -10.01 -4.69 -5.84
N GLY A 213 -10.70 -5.61 -6.55
CA GLY A 213 -10.62 -5.71 -8.02
C GLY A 213 -10.90 -4.39 -8.76
N LEU A 214 -11.76 -3.52 -8.21
CA LEU A 214 -12.04 -2.20 -8.78
C LEU A 214 -10.83 -1.25 -8.72
N ILE A 215 -10.01 -1.38 -7.68
CA ILE A 215 -8.83 -0.54 -7.42
C ILE A 215 -7.57 -1.18 -7.99
N ILE A 216 -7.46 -2.51 -7.92
CA ILE A 216 -6.31 -3.28 -8.38
C ILE A 216 -6.16 -3.24 -9.90
N ASN A 217 -7.26 -3.23 -10.66
CA ASN A 217 -7.21 -3.11 -12.11
C ASN A 217 -6.46 -1.85 -12.57
N GLU A 218 -6.57 -0.75 -11.83
CA GLU A 218 -5.86 0.49 -12.17
C GLU A 218 -4.37 0.41 -11.81
N LEU A 219 -3.98 -0.43 -10.85
CA LEU A 219 -2.60 -0.53 -10.36
C LEU A 219 -1.68 -1.33 -11.31
N ASN A 220 -2.23 -2.04 -12.32
CA ASN A 220 -1.48 -2.97 -13.19
C ASN A 220 -0.54 -3.92 -12.42
N LEU A 221 -0.82 -4.19 -11.14
CA LEU A 221 0.00 -5.01 -10.25
C LEU A 221 -0.07 -6.49 -10.61
N PHE A 222 -1.20 -6.89 -11.17
CA PHE A 222 -1.55 -8.25 -11.45
C PHE A 222 -1.95 -8.36 -12.91
N THR A 223 -1.55 -9.46 -13.57
CA THR A 223 -2.04 -9.78 -14.91
C THR A 223 -3.57 -9.96 -14.89
N PRO A 224 -4.26 -9.86 -16.03
CA PRO A 224 -5.71 -10.14 -16.10
C PRO A 224 -6.09 -11.51 -15.50
N VAL A 225 -5.17 -12.47 -15.56
CA VAL A 225 -5.36 -13.81 -15.01
C VAL A 225 -5.18 -13.82 -13.49
N GLU A 226 -4.14 -13.16 -12.97
CA GLU A 226 -3.91 -12.95 -11.53
C GLU A 226 -5.06 -12.16 -10.88
N LEU A 227 -5.62 -11.17 -11.58
CA LEU A 227 -6.81 -10.42 -11.16
C LEU A 227 -8.05 -11.31 -11.02
N LYS A 228 -8.25 -12.24 -11.96
CA LYS A 228 -9.36 -13.19 -11.91
C LYS A 228 -9.27 -14.12 -10.69
N VAL A 229 -8.05 -14.53 -10.32
CA VAL A 229 -7.78 -15.31 -9.10
C VAL A 229 -8.17 -14.53 -7.86
N LEU A 230 -7.75 -13.27 -7.76
CA LEU A 230 -8.09 -12.40 -6.64
C LEU A 230 -9.60 -12.16 -6.55
N GLN A 231 -10.29 -11.96 -7.69
CA GLN A 231 -11.74 -11.81 -7.73
C GLN A 231 -12.47 -13.04 -7.18
N ILE A 232 -12.12 -14.25 -7.63
CA ILE A 232 -12.73 -15.51 -7.17
C ILE A 232 -12.51 -15.73 -5.66
N ILE A 233 -11.35 -15.35 -5.14
CA ILE A 233 -11.06 -15.50 -3.71
C ILE A 233 -11.83 -14.48 -2.90
N SER A 234 -11.89 -13.26 -3.40
CA SER A 234 -12.59 -12.17 -2.74
C SER A 234 -14.11 -12.41 -2.71
N SER A 235 -14.69 -13.08 -3.71
CA SER A 235 -16.10 -13.49 -3.68
C SER A 235 -16.37 -14.63 -2.69
N GLY A 236 -15.32 -15.33 -2.25
CA GLY A 236 -15.43 -16.49 -1.38
C GLY A 236 -15.98 -17.74 -2.09
N GLU A 237 -16.08 -17.73 -3.41
CA GLU A 237 -16.63 -18.81 -4.25
C GLU A 237 -15.57 -19.85 -4.62
N TYR A 238 -14.83 -20.34 -3.62
CA TYR A 238 -13.85 -21.41 -3.79
C TYR A 238 -13.85 -22.36 -2.60
N ASN A 239 -13.40 -23.59 -2.86
CA ASN A 239 -13.22 -24.65 -1.87
C ASN A 239 -11.75 -24.79 -1.47
N THR A 240 -10.87 -24.90 -2.47
CA THR A 240 -9.41 -25.07 -2.27
C THR A 240 -8.62 -24.29 -3.31
N ILE A 241 -7.43 -23.83 -2.92
CA ILE A 241 -6.45 -23.25 -3.83
C ILE A 241 -5.19 -24.13 -3.76
N GLU A 242 -4.76 -24.70 -4.89
CA GLU A 242 -3.47 -25.36 -5.03
C GLU A 242 -2.52 -24.41 -5.76
N VAL A 243 -1.37 -24.11 -5.16
CA VAL A 243 -0.31 -23.29 -5.77
C VAL A 243 0.88 -24.20 -6.04
N THR A 244 1.32 -24.25 -7.29
CA THR A 244 2.60 -24.87 -7.66
C THR A 244 3.64 -23.76 -7.74
N LEU A 245 4.66 -23.81 -6.89
CA LEU A 245 5.75 -22.84 -6.83
C LEU A 245 6.80 -23.08 -7.94
N LEU A 246 7.73 -22.14 -8.12
CA LEU A 246 8.79 -22.25 -9.15
C LEU A 246 9.74 -23.43 -8.91
N ASP A 247 9.89 -23.88 -7.67
CA ASP A 247 10.68 -25.04 -7.25
C ASP A 247 9.91 -26.37 -7.30
N ASP A 248 8.74 -26.39 -7.97
CA ASP A 248 7.81 -27.53 -8.05
C ASP A 248 7.15 -27.95 -6.72
N ASN A 249 7.38 -27.21 -5.63
CA ASN A 249 6.66 -27.47 -4.39
C ASN A 249 5.20 -27.06 -4.52
N LYS A 250 4.32 -27.94 -4.04
CA LYS A 250 2.87 -27.71 -4.02
C LYS A 250 2.43 -27.23 -2.65
N ARG A 251 1.59 -26.19 -2.64
CA ARG A 251 0.97 -25.64 -1.44
C ARG A 251 -0.54 -25.68 -1.59
N LEU A 252 -1.20 -26.41 -0.70
CA LEU A 252 -2.66 -26.41 -0.60
C LEU A 252 -3.07 -25.34 0.43
N LEU A 253 -3.91 -24.41 0.00
CA LEU A 253 -4.52 -23.40 0.86
C LEU A 253 -6.02 -23.70 0.96
N GLU A 254 -6.45 -24.11 2.14
CA GLU A 254 -7.87 -24.33 2.45
C GLU A 254 -8.60 -22.99 2.63
N LYS A 255 -9.93 -22.98 2.51
CA LYS A 255 -10.73 -21.76 2.67
C LYS A 255 -10.57 -21.14 4.06
N SER A 256 -9.76 -20.07 4.15
CA SER A 256 -9.57 -19.29 5.37
C SER A 256 -9.18 -17.85 5.03
N ALA A 257 -9.41 -16.91 5.95
CA ALA A 257 -8.95 -15.53 5.79
C ALA A 257 -7.42 -15.44 5.60
N TYR A 258 -6.67 -16.37 6.19
CA TYR A 258 -5.21 -16.43 6.11
C TYR A 258 -4.70 -16.97 4.76
N SER A 259 -5.49 -17.82 4.11
CA SER A 259 -5.19 -18.39 2.79
C SER A 259 -5.25 -17.36 1.66
N GLY A 260 -6.18 -16.40 1.75
CA GLY A 260 -6.23 -15.27 0.82
C GLY A 260 -4.98 -14.40 0.88
N LEU A 261 -4.48 -14.14 2.10
CA LEU A 261 -3.24 -13.39 2.31
C LEU A 261 -2.02 -14.11 1.71
N LYS A 262 -1.86 -15.40 1.99
CA LYS A 262 -0.75 -16.21 1.45
C LYS A 262 -0.74 -16.28 -0.07
N LEU A 263 -1.91 -16.31 -0.71
CA LEU A 263 -1.95 -16.30 -2.17
C LEU A 263 -1.55 -14.95 -2.77
N VAL A 264 -1.98 -13.85 -2.15
CA VAL A 264 -1.50 -12.52 -2.54
C VAL A 264 0.02 -12.47 -2.51
N ASP A 265 0.67 -13.12 -1.53
CA ASP A 265 2.13 -13.21 -1.45
C ASP A 265 2.72 -13.89 -2.69
N TYR A 266 2.24 -15.09 -3.04
CA TYR A 266 2.70 -15.80 -4.23
C TYR A 266 2.48 -15.00 -5.53
N LEU A 267 1.34 -14.34 -5.66
CA LEU A 267 0.99 -13.51 -6.83
C LEU A 267 1.88 -12.27 -6.93
N VAL A 268 2.08 -11.56 -5.82
CA VAL A 268 2.94 -10.36 -5.76
C VAL A 268 4.40 -10.74 -6.01
N GLU A 269 4.89 -11.80 -5.37
CA GLU A 269 6.25 -12.31 -5.54
C GLU A 269 6.49 -12.82 -6.96
N GLY A 270 5.45 -13.32 -7.64
CA GLY A 270 5.58 -14.03 -8.92
C GLY A 270 6.19 -15.42 -8.77
N ASN A 271 6.29 -15.91 -7.53
CA ASN A 271 6.89 -17.19 -7.18
C ASN A 271 5.86 -18.33 -7.33
N TYR A 272 5.30 -18.49 -8.52
CA TYR A 272 4.39 -19.58 -8.85
C TYR A 272 4.53 -19.99 -10.32
N LYS A 273 4.39 -21.28 -10.61
CA LYS A 273 4.21 -21.80 -11.98
C LYS A 273 2.75 -21.78 -12.38
N ASN A 274 1.89 -22.31 -11.51
CA ASN A 274 0.44 -22.30 -11.72
C ASN A 274 -0.34 -22.25 -10.41
N ILE A 275 -1.57 -21.76 -10.49
CA ILE A 275 -2.56 -21.72 -9.42
C ILE A 275 -3.80 -22.44 -9.93
N ARG A 276 -4.29 -23.41 -9.16
CA ARG A 276 -5.54 -24.14 -9.44
C ARG A 276 -6.55 -23.82 -8.36
N LEU A 277 -7.69 -23.27 -8.78
CA LEU A 277 -8.83 -22.95 -7.94
C LEU A 277 -9.93 -23.96 -8.22
N ASN A 278 -10.40 -24.64 -7.17
CA ASN A 278 -11.60 -25.47 -7.24
C ASN A 278 -12.79 -24.71 -6.68
N ALA A 279 -13.76 -24.36 -7.52
CA ALA A 279 -14.99 -23.70 -7.13
C ALA A 279 -16.14 -24.70 -6.84
N PRO A 280 -17.18 -24.30 -6.09
CA PRO A 280 -18.37 -25.12 -5.88
C PRO A 280 -18.99 -25.54 -7.23
N GLY A 281 -19.32 -26.82 -7.40
CA GLY A 281 -19.86 -27.37 -8.65
C GLY A 281 -18.84 -27.96 -9.62
N GLY A 282 -17.57 -28.10 -9.23
CA GLY A 282 -16.54 -28.80 -10.01
C GLY A 282 -15.84 -27.93 -11.08
N MET A 283 -16.12 -26.62 -11.11
CA MET A 283 -15.43 -25.68 -11.99
C MET A 283 -13.99 -25.49 -11.50
N MET A 284 -13.03 -25.86 -12.35
CA MET A 284 -11.60 -25.68 -12.10
C MET A 284 -11.09 -24.48 -12.90
N VAL A 285 -10.54 -23.49 -12.21
CA VAL A 285 -9.84 -22.37 -12.85
C VAL A 285 -8.34 -22.60 -12.69
N ILE A 286 -7.64 -22.75 -13.81
CA ILE A 286 -6.18 -22.89 -13.84
C ILE A 286 -5.59 -21.58 -14.34
N VAL A 287 -4.60 -21.10 -13.63
CA VAL A 287 -3.84 -19.90 -13.95
C VAL A 287 -2.38 -20.28 -14.06
N GLU A 288 -1.79 -20.02 -15.22
CA GLU A 288 -0.36 -20.24 -15.46
C GLU A 288 0.37 -18.90 -15.44
N ASN A 289 1.57 -18.91 -14.86
CA ASN A 289 2.40 -17.72 -14.82
C ASN A 289 3.07 -17.48 -16.17
N THR A 290 2.49 -16.57 -16.96
CA THR A 290 3.02 -16.20 -18.28
C THR A 290 4.34 -15.42 -18.22
N LYS A 291 4.77 -14.97 -17.03
CA LYS A 291 6.07 -14.31 -16.83
C LYS A 291 7.25 -15.30 -16.95
N ILE A 292 6.99 -16.61 -16.93
CA ILE A 292 7.99 -17.68 -17.11
C ILE A 292 8.24 -17.96 -18.60
N SER A 293 7.30 -17.60 -19.48
CA SER A 293 7.35 -17.94 -20.92
C SER A 293 8.22 -16.98 -21.75
N VAL A 294 8.79 -15.96 -21.12
CA VAL A 294 9.64 -14.93 -21.75
C VAL A 294 10.95 -14.85 -20.96
N SER A 295 11.76 -15.90 -21.08
CA SER A 295 13.16 -15.93 -20.61
C SER A 295 13.99 -16.67 -21.64
#